data_AF-A0A357ELC2-F1
#
_entry.id   AF-A0A357ELC2-F1
#
_cell.length_a   1.000
_cell.length_b   1.000
_cell.length_c   1.000
_cell.angle_alpha   90.00
_cell.angle_beta   90.00
_cell.angle_gamma   90.00
#
_symmetry.space_group_name_H-M   'P 1'
#
loop_
_entity.id
_entity.type
_entity.pdbx_description
1 polymer ?
#
loop_
_entity_poly.entity_id
_entity_poly.type
_entity_poly.pdbx_seq_one_letter_code
_entity_poly.pdbx_strand_id
1 'polypeptide(L)'
;MFLSRRQFLKVSVGTVAAAAVADKVLALTALQPVIEVGNPLGDYPDRSWERVYHDQYRYDSSFTWVCSPNDTHACRVRAFVRNGVVMRVEQNYDHQTYEDLYGNRGTFAHNPRMCLKGFTFHRRVYGPYRLKGPLMRKGWKQWMDDGSPELTPETKRKYKFDSRFLDDMLRVSWDTAFTYAAKAMIIIATRYSGEAGARRLREQGYAPEMIEMMKGAGTRCFKHRAGMPVLGIIGKMGNTRMNGGINALLDSWIRKVSPDQAQGGRYWSNYTWHGDQNPSQPFWSGVQGSDIDLSDMRFSKLNTSWGKNFVENKMPEAHWKLECIERGARVVVITPEYNPTAYRADYWMPLRPQSDGALFMGAMKIIIDENMHDVDFLKQFTDAPILIRTDTLQYLDPRDVVPDYKFPDFSKSYSGRIQALKPQDVERLGGMMVWDLNKKQAVPLHREQVGWHYMNSG
;
A
#
# COMPACT_ATOMS: atom_id res chain seq x y z
N MET A 1 -5.46 -78.72 -37.98
CA MET A 1 -4.74 -79.91 -37.49
C MET A 1 -4.88 -79.93 -35.98
N PHE A 2 -5.67 -80.86 -35.40
CA PHE A 2 -5.86 -80.92 -33.96
C PHE A 2 -4.71 -81.73 -33.33
N LEU A 3 -3.82 -81.06 -32.60
CA LEU A 3 -2.75 -81.70 -31.84
C LEU A 3 -3.36 -82.48 -30.68
N SER A 4 -3.03 -83.77 -30.57
CA SER A 4 -3.41 -84.57 -29.42
C SER A 4 -2.74 -84.03 -28.15
N ARG A 5 -3.38 -84.22 -26.99
CA ARG A 5 -2.85 -83.81 -25.67
C ARG A 5 -1.40 -84.29 -25.42
N ARG A 6 -1.04 -85.45 -25.96
CA ARG A 6 0.32 -86.01 -25.86
C ARG A 6 1.32 -85.31 -26.80
N GLN A 7 0.88 -84.90 -27.98
CA GLN A 7 1.70 -84.08 -28.89
C GLN A 7 1.88 -82.66 -28.34
N PHE A 8 0.82 -82.08 -27.75
CA PHE A 8 0.91 -80.80 -27.04
C PHE A 8 1.98 -80.85 -25.96
N LEU A 9 1.94 -81.85 -25.06
CA LEU A 9 2.93 -81.98 -23.99
C LEU A 9 4.37 -82.19 -24.51
N LYS A 10 4.57 -82.95 -25.59
CA LYS A 10 5.91 -83.12 -26.19
C LYS A 10 6.43 -81.83 -26.82
N VAL A 11 5.58 -81.10 -27.52
CA VAL A 11 5.93 -79.80 -28.11
C VAL A 11 6.21 -78.80 -26.98
N SER A 12 5.35 -78.71 -25.97
CA SER A 12 5.54 -77.80 -24.82
C SER A 12 6.85 -78.07 -24.07
N VAL A 13 7.20 -79.34 -23.82
CA VAL A 13 8.48 -79.69 -23.16
C VAL A 13 9.68 -79.34 -24.06
N GLY A 14 9.58 -79.58 -25.37
CA GLY A 14 10.62 -79.15 -26.33
C GLY A 14 10.78 -77.64 -26.43
N THR A 15 9.68 -76.89 -26.41
CA THR A 15 9.68 -75.42 -26.46
C THR A 15 10.20 -74.81 -25.15
N VAL A 16 9.89 -75.39 -24.00
CA VAL A 16 10.41 -74.94 -22.69
C VAL A 16 11.91 -75.21 -22.57
N ALA A 17 12.40 -76.35 -23.06
CA ALA A 17 13.84 -76.63 -23.10
C ALA A 17 14.60 -75.68 -24.05
N ALA A 18 14.03 -75.37 -25.22
CA ALA A 18 14.61 -74.41 -26.15
C ALA A 18 14.58 -72.96 -25.61
N ALA A 19 13.49 -72.57 -24.95
CA ALA A 19 13.36 -71.25 -24.31
C ALA A 19 14.32 -71.10 -23.13
N ALA A 20 14.56 -72.14 -22.33
CA ALA A 20 15.48 -72.09 -21.19
C ALA A 20 16.96 -71.95 -21.62
N VAL A 21 17.33 -72.47 -22.80
CA VAL A 21 18.67 -72.27 -23.39
C VAL A 21 18.77 -70.88 -24.04
N ALA A 22 17.68 -70.40 -24.64
CA ALA A 22 17.62 -69.08 -25.26
C ALA A 22 17.58 -67.93 -24.22
N ASP A 23 17.03 -68.13 -23.02
CA ASP A 23 16.91 -67.11 -21.97
C ASP A 23 18.28 -66.55 -21.55
N LYS A 24 19.32 -67.39 -21.47
CA LYS A 24 20.69 -66.90 -21.18
C LYS A 24 21.37 -66.16 -22.34
N VAL A 25 20.95 -66.41 -23.57
CA VAL A 25 21.51 -65.74 -24.78
C VAL A 25 20.72 -64.47 -25.11
N LEU A 26 19.43 -64.41 -24.77
CA LEU A 26 18.52 -63.30 -25.05
C LEU A 26 18.37 -62.31 -23.88
N ALA A 27 18.69 -62.68 -22.63
CA ALA A 27 18.53 -61.80 -21.47
C ALA A 27 19.26 -60.46 -21.57
N LEU A 28 20.29 -60.37 -22.43
CA LEU A 28 21.02 -59.11 -22.71
C LEU A 28 20.69 -58.48 -24.06
N THR A 29 19.93 -59.15 -24.94
CA THR A 29 19.47 -58.53 -26.20
C THR A 29 18.41 -57.46 -25.99
N ALA A 30 17.61 -57.56 -24.93
CA ALA A 30 16.64 -56.52 -24.54
C ALA A 30 17.29 -55.24 -23.98
N LEU A 31 18.58 -55.30 -23.62
CA LEU A 31 19.38 -54.17 -23.12
C LEU A 31 20.39 -53.68 -24.16
N GLN A 32 20.37 -54.22 -25.38
CA GLN A 32 21.23 -53.68 -26.44
C GLN A 32 20.74 -52.28 -26.82
N PRO A 33 21.64 -51.29 -26.86
CA PRO A 33 21.27 -49.94 -27.23
C PRO A 33 20.79 -49.95 -28.68
N VAL A 34 19.62 -49.32 -28.93
CA VAL A 34 19.05 -49.20 -30.28
C VAL A 34 19.95 -48.36 -31.19
N ILE A 35 20.88 -47.57 -30.61
CA ILE A 35 21.88 -46.75 -31.28
C ILE A 35 23.19 -46.85 -30.49
N GLU A 36 24.30 -47.21 -31.14
CA GLU A 36 25.64 -47.11 -30.53
C GLU A 36 26.04 -45.63 -30.41
N VAL A 37 26.16 -45.13 -29.18
CA VAL A 37 26.61 -43.78 -28.88
C VAL A 37 28.05 -43.86 -28.40
N GLY A 38 28.99 -43.27 -29.13
CA GLY A 38 30.43 -43.35 -28.82
C GLY A 38 30.76 -42.80 -27.43
N ASN A 39 30.58 -41.50 -27.22
CA ASN A 39 30.70 -40.87 -25.90
C ASN A 39 29.33 -40.36 -25.43
N PRO A 40 28.60 -41.11 -24.58
CA PRO A 40 27.27 -40.73 -24.12
C PRO A 40 27.25 -39.49 -23.21
N LEU A 41 28.42 -38.99 -22.77
CA LEU A 41 28.56 -37.72 -22.05
C LEU A 41 28.94 -36.55 -22.97
N GLY A 42 29.37 -36.83 -24.20
CA GLY A 42 29.75 -35.83 -25.20
C GLY A 42 28.64 -35.60 -26.24
N ASP A 43 27.95 -36.67 -26.65
CA ASP A 43 26.93 -36.63 -27.69
C ASP A 43 25.68 -37.42 -27.24
N TYR A 44 24.51 -36.78 -27.35
CA TYR A 44 23.23 -37.42 -27.11
C TYR A 44 22.55 -37.67 -28.47
N PRO A 45 22.21 -38.92 -28.83
CA PRO A 45 21.88 -39.30 -30.21
C PRO A 45 20.59 -38.67 -30.74
N ASP A 46 19.62 -38.36 -29.87
CA ASP A 46 18.39 -37.67 -30.25
C ASP A 46 17.94 -36.68 -29.17
N ARG A 47 18.02 -35.38 -29.49
CA ARG A 47 17.58 -34.28 -28.62
C ARG A 47 16.20 -33.73 -29.02
N SER A 48 15.50 -34.37 -29.95
CA SER A 48 14.19 -33.90 -30.43
C SER A 48 13.14 -33.78 -29.32
N TRP A 49 13.23 -34.60 -28.27
CA TRP A 49 12.37 -34.53 -27.09
C TRP A 49 12.49 -33.19 -26.34
N GLU A 50 13.63 -32.49 -26.42
CA GLU A 50 13.82 -31.17 -25.81
C GLU A 50 12.89 -30.12 -26.40
N ARG A 51 12.43 -30.32 -27.66
CA ARG A 51 11.47 -29.46 -28.33
C ARG A 51 10.19 -29.31 -27.52
N VAL A 52 9.76 -30.33 -26.78
CA VAL A 52 8.57 -30.24 -25.91
C VAL A 52 8.74 -29.12 -24.88
N TYR A 53 9.90 -29.01 -24.25
CA TYR A 53 10.18 -27.98 -23.24
C TYR A 53 10.39 -26.59 -23.88
N HIS A 54 11.09 -26.51 -25.02
CA HIS A 54 11.20 -25.26 -25.77
C HIS A 54 9.82 -24.74 -26.21
N ASP A 55 8.96 -25.64 -26.69
CA ASP A 55 7.61 -25.30 -27.09
C ASP A 55 6.74 -24.91 -25.89
N GLN A 56 6.90 -25.51 -24.71
CA GLN A 56 6.23 -25.07 -23.49
C GLN A 56 6.63 -23.64 -23.07
N TYR A 57 7.91 -23.28 -23.22
CA TYR A 57 8.42 -21.96 -22.83
C TYR A 57 8.14 -20.85 -23.86
N ARG A 58 7.88 -21.24 -25.12
CA ARG A 58 7.58 -20.35 -26.25
C ARG A 58 6.31 -19.52 -26.02
N TYR A 59 6.34 -18.26 -26.44
CA TYR A 59 5.24 -17.31 -26.39
C TYR A 59 5.14 -16.51 -27.71
N ASP A 60 3.97 -15.95 -27.99
CA ASP A 60 3.69 -15.20 -29.24
C ASP A 60 3.98 -13.71 -29.07
N SER A 61 3.72 -13.16 -27.88
CA SER A 61 4.00 -11.77 -27.55
C SER A 61 4.26 -11.59 -26.05
N SER A 62 4.77 -10.42 -25.68
CA SER A 62 4.96 -10.04 -24.28
C SER A 62 4.64 -8.58 -24.06
N PHE A 63 4.18 -8.22 -22.87
CA PHE A 63 3.94 -6.84 -22.47
C PHE A 63 4.26 -6.65 -20.99
N THR A 64 4.49 -5.41 -20.58
CA THR A 64 4.82 -5.07 -19.18
C THR A 64 3.69 -4.29 -18.51
N TRP A 65 3.52 -4.49 -17.21
CA TRP A 65 2.67 -3.64 -16.36
C TRP A 65 3.30 -3.43 -14.99
N VAL A 66 2.69 -2.56 -14.20
CA VAL A 66 3.06 -2.33 -12.80
C VAL A 66 2.09 -3.08 -11.89
N CYS A 67 2.60 -4.05 -11.15
CA CYS A 67 1.84 -4.74 -10.10
C CYS A 67 1.72 -3.79 -8.90
N SER A 68 0.54 -3.18 -8.73
CA SER A 68 0.32 -2.13 -7.73
C SER A 68 -0.86 -2.41 -6.78
N PRO A 69 -0.94 -3.59 -6.11
CA PRO A 69 -1.79 -3.72 -4.93
C PRO A 69 -1.23 -2.86 -3.77
N ASN A 70 -1.84 -2.92 -2.58
CA ASN A 70 -1.28 -2.26 -1.39
C ASN A 70 -0.07 -3.00 -0.81
N ASP A 71 0.94 -3.25 -1.61
CA ASP A 71 2.15 -3.91 -1.15
C ASP A 71 3.33 -2.95 -1.07
N THR A 72 3.14 -1.67 -1.41
CA THR A 72 4.15 -0.59 -1.45
C THR A 72 5.26 -0.75 -2.50
N HIS A 73 5.21 -1.81 -3.32
CA HIS A 73 6.36 -2.16 -4.15
C HIS A 73 6.25 -1.64 -5.58
N ALA A 74 5.04 -1.56 -6.13
CA ALA A 74 4.83 -1.14 -7.53
C ALA A 74 5.80 -1.87 -8.50
N CYS A 75 5.93 -3.18 -8.35
CA CYS A 75 6.93 -3.95 -9.10
C CYS A 75 6.60 -3.95 -10.59
N ARG A 76 7.60 -3.80 -11.44
CA ARG A 76 7.44 -3.97 -12.88
C ARG A 76 7.46 -5.44 -13.26
N VAL A 77 6.40 -5.88 -13.92
CA VAL A 77 6.14 -7.28 -14.29
C VAL A 77 6.04 -7.39 -15.79
N ARG A 78 6.60 -8.45 -16.36
CA ARG A 78 6.42 -8.83 -17.77
C ARG A 78 5.51 -10.05 -17.86
N ALA A 79 4.45 -9.97 -18.66
CA ALA A 79 3.69 -11.14 -19.09
C ALA A 79 4.16 -11.65 -20.42
N PHE A 80 3.98 -12.95 -20.58
CA PHE A 80 4.19 -13.68 -21.82
C PHE A 80 2.86 -14.30 -22.24
N VAL A 81 2.47 -14.03 -23.48
CA VAL A 81 1.15 -14.34 -24.03
C VAL A 81 1.30 -15.38 -25.13
N ARG A 82 0.42 -16.38 -25.11
CA ARG A 82 0.28 -17.36 -26.20
C ARG A 82 -1.17 -17.62 -26.46
N ASN A 83 -1.58 -17.68 -27.72
CA ASN A 83 -2.98 -17.84 -28.13
C ASN A 83 -3.92 -16.82 -27.45
N GLY A 84 -3.45 -15.60 -27.23
CA GLY A 84 -4.21 -14.54 -26.54
C GLY A 84 -4.38 -14.74 -25.02
N VAL A 85 -3.71 -15.73 -24.42
CA VAL A 85 -3.77 -16.03 -22.99
C VAL A 85 -2.42 -15.75 -22.33
N VAL A 86 -2.42 -15.07 -21.18
CA VAL A 86 -1.21 -14.89 -20.37
C VAL A 86 -0.83 -16.24 -19.77
N MET A 87 0.31 -16.77 -20.20
CA MET A 87 0.81 -18.09 -19.80
C MET A 87 1.63 -18.02 -18.52
N ARG A 88 2.48 -17.01 -18.41
CA ARG A 88 3.36 -16.78 -17.27
C ARG A 88 3.68 -15.30 -17.12
N VAL A 89 4.16 -14.95 -15.93
CA VAL A 89 4.65 -13.62 -15.59
C VAL A 89 5.99 -13.73 -14.88
N GLU A 90 6.86 -12.77 -15.13
CA GLU A 90 8.19 -12.70 -14.53
C GLU A 90 8.54 -11.25 -14.19
N GLN A 91 9.62 -11.08 -13.44
CA GLN A 91 10.21 -9.77 -13.22
C GLN A 91 10.70 -9.15 -14.51
N ASN A 92 10.64 -7.82 -14.56
CA ASN A 92 11.21 -7.04 -15.65
C ASN A 92 12.51 -6.36 -15.17
N TYR A 93 13.63 -6.60 -15.85
CA TYR A 93 14.97 -6.19 -15.43
C TYR A 93 15.43 -4.86 -16.07
N ASP A 94 14.60 -3.82 -15.98
CA ASP A 94 14.81 -2.55 -16.66
C ASP A 94 14.57 -1.31 -15.77
N HIS A 95 14.53 -1.46 -14.44
CA HIS A 95 14.26 -0.33 -13.54
C HIS A 95 15.21 0.87 -13.76
N GLN A 96 16.44 0.62 -14.18
CA GLN A 96 17.46 1.62 -14.49
C GLN A 96 17.20 2.48 -15.73
N THR A 97 16.28 2.07 -16.61
CA THR A 97 16.01 2.77 -17.87
C THR A 97 14.95 3.86 -17.72
N TYR A 98 14.29 3.93 -16.56
CA TYR A 98 13.24 4.90 -16.29
C TYR A 98 13.82 6.16 -15.67
N GLU A 99 13.32 7.30 -16.12
CA GLU A 99 13.72 8.63 -15.71
C GLU A 99 12.49 9.38 -15.16
N ASP A 100 12.64 10.06 -14.03
CA ASP A 100 11.61 10.97 -13.51
C ASP A 100 11.63 12.33 -14.24
N LEU A 101 10.74 13.25 -13.85
CA LEU A 101 10.64 14.57 -14.47
C LEU A 101 11.87 15.47 -14.24
N TYR A 102 12.77 15.08 -13.34
CA TYR A 102 13.97 15.82 -12.96
C TYR A 102 15.25 15.21 -13.54
N GLY A 103 15.14 14.14 -14.34
CA GLY A 103 16.30 13.45 -14.91
C GLY A 103 16.89 12.37 -14.01
N ASN A 104 16.29 12.10 -12.84
CA ASN A 104 16.79 11.04 -11.95
C ASN A 104 16.40 9.68 -12.48
N ARG A 105 17.31 8.71 -12.40
CA ARG A 105 17.08 7.34 -12.86
C ARG A 105 17.21 6.35 -11.71
N GLY A 106 16.45 5.26 -11.81
CA GLY A 106 16.66 4.09 -10.98
C GLY A 106 18.05 3.48 -11.22
N THR A 107 18.49 2.63 -10.29
CA THR A 107 19.75 1.88 -10.45
C THR A 107 19.48 0.42 -10.78
N PHE A 108 20.45 -0.27 -11.39
CA PHE A 108 20.35 -1.71 -11.67
C PHE A 108 20.04 -2.55 -10.44
N ALA A 109 20.47 -2.10 -9.26
CA ALA A 109 20.28 -2.78 -7.98
C ALA A 109 18.80 -2.88 -7.56
N HIS A 110 17.89 -2.11 -8.18
CA HIS A 110 16.46 -2.29 -7.94
C HIS A 110 15.93 -3.58 -8.57
N ASN A 111 16.61 -4.16 -9.57
CA ASN A 111 16.16 -5.41 -10.17
C ASN A 111 16.44 -6.60 -9.22
N PRO A 112 15.60 -7.66 -9.20
CA PRO A 112 14.42 -7.86 -10.03
C PRO A 112 13.09 -7.39 -9.41
N ARG A 113 13.07 -7.06 -8.11
CA ARG A 113 11.86 -6.89 -7.30
C ARG A 113 10.91 -8.11 -7.43
N MET A 114 9.61 -7.84 -7.30
CA MET A 114 8.49 -8.77 -7.34
C MET A 114 8.43 -9.77 -6.18
N CYS A 115 7.23 -10.01 -5.69
CA CYS A 115 6.99 -10.96 -4.61
C CYS A 115 6.26 -12.21 -5.11
N LEU A 116 6.21 -13.25 -4.25
CA LEU A 116 5.49 -14.51 -4.52
C LEU A 116 4.03 -14.27 -4.97
N LYS A 117 3.37 -13.26 -4.40
CA LYS A 117 1.98 -12.92 -4.76
C LYS A 117 1.90 -12.32 -6.17
N GLY A 118 2.89 -11.52 -6.57
CA GLY A 118 3.01 -10.96 -7.91
C GLY A 118 3.10 -12.04 -9.00
N PHE A 119 3.84 -13.13 -8.75
CA PHE A 119 3.98 -14.25 -9.71
C PHE A 119 2.65 -14.94 -10.02
N THR A 120 1.69 -14.88 -9.10
CA THR A 120 0.37 -15.48 -9.29
C THR A 120 -0.70 -14.47 -9.73
N PHE A 121 -0.36 -13.20 -9.92
CA PHE A 121 -1.35 -12.13 -10.08
C PHE A 121 -2.26 -12.32 -11.31
N HIS A 122 -1.69 -12.81 -12.43
CA HIS A 122 -2.44 -13.12 -13.65
C HIS A 122 -3.54 -14.18 -13.44
N ARG A 123 -3.42 -15.06 -12.43
CA ARG A 123 -4.48 -16.02 -12.08
C ARG A 123 -5.77 -15.33 -11.64
N ARG A 124 -5.73 -14.08 -11.18
CA ARG A 124 -6.95 -13.31 -10.86
C ARG A 124 -7.78 -12.96 -12.11
N VAL A 125 -7.18 -12.99 -13.30
CA VAL A 125 -7.88 -12.77 -14.57
C VAL A 125 -8.72 -13.98 -14.94
N TYR A 126 -8.16 -15.18 -14.75
CA TYR A 126 -8.75 -16.45 -15.21
C TYR A 126 -9.41 -17.27 -14.08
N GLY A 127 -9.20 -16.89 -12.83
CA GLY A 127 -9.71 -17.61 -11.67
C GLY A 127 -11.23 -17.51 -11.49
N PRO A 128 -11.82 -18.41 -10.67
CA PRO A 128 -13.27 -18.50 -10.50
C PRO A 128 -13.90 -17.27 -9.85
N TYR A 129 -13.09 -16.44 -9.17
CA TYR A 129 -13.53 -15.23 -8.49
C TYR A 129 -13.58 -13.99 -9.40
N ARG A 130 -13.27 -14.11 -10.70
CA ARG A 130 -13.29 -12.98 -11.63
C ARG A 130 -14.73 -12.52 -11.86
N LEU A 131 -15.04 -11.28 -11.47
CA LEU A 131 -16.27 -10.61 -11.89
C LEU A 131 -16.22 -10.34 -13.40
N LYS A 132 -17.18 -10.92 -14.15
CA LYS A 132 -17.28 -10.83 -15.62
C LYS A 132 -18.26 -9.76 -16.10
N GLY A 133 -18.93 -9.07 -15.18
CA GLY A 133 -19.90 -8.03 -15.49
C GLY A 133 -20.55 -7.48 -14.22
N PRO A 134 -21.40 -6.44 -14.36
CA PRO A 134 -22.07 -5.84 -13.23
C PRO A 134 -23.11 -6.80 -12.66
N LEU A 135 -23.12 -6.87 -11.33
CA LEU A 135 -24.08 -7.63 -10.56
C LEU A 135 -24.89 -6.65 -9.70
N MET A 136 -26.18 -6.88 -9.62
CA MET A 136 -27.10 -6.05 -8.85
C MET A 136 -27.88 -6.93 -7.89
N ARG A 137 -27.88 -6.53 -6.63
CA ARG A 137 -28.58 -7.22 -5.57
C ARG A 137 -30.09 -7.22 -5.82
N LYS A 138 -30.73 -8.40 -5.91
CA LYS A 138 -32.16 -8.54 -6.27
C LYS A 138 -33.07 -7.74 -5.35
N GLY A 139 -32.86 -7.84 -4.03
CA GLY A 139 -33.64 -7.08 -3.04
C GLY A 139 -33.45 -5.57 -3.17
N TRP A 140 -32.25 -5.11 -3.51
CA TRP A 140 -31.99 -3.68 -3.74
C TRP A 140 -32.67 -3.16 -4.99
N LYS A 141 -32.62 -3.93 -6.09
CA LYS A 141 -33.31 -3.56 -7.33
C LYS A 141 -34.82 -3.42 -7.09
N GLN A 142 -35.45 -4.39 -6.42
CA GLN A 142 -36.87 -4.31 -6.09
C GLN A 142 -37.19 -3.11 -5.21
N TRP A 143 -36.33 -2.80 -4.22
CA TRP A 143 -36.51 -1.61 -3.39
C TRP A 143 -36.47 -0.31 -4.22
N MET A 144 -35.56 -0.23 -5.20
CA MET A 144 -35.49 0.91 -6.14
C MET A 144 -36.75 0.99 -7.02
N ASP A 145 -37.23 -0.15 -7.52
CA ASP A 145 -38.42 -0.24 -8.38
C ASP A 145 -39.72 0.11 -7.64
N ASP A 146 -39.81 -0.25 -6.35
CA ASP A 146 -40.94 0.05 -5.46
C ASP A 146 -40.92 1.51 -4.95
N GLY A 147 -40.14 2.40 -5.57
CA GLY A 147 -40.11 3.82 -5.23
C GLY A 147 -39.21 4.17 -4.04
N SER A 148 -38.28 3.30 -3.65
CA SER A 148 -37.32 3.54 -2.57
C SER A 148 -37.96 3.89 -1.21
N PRO A 149 -38.87 3.03 -0.68
CA PRO A 149 -39.55 3.28 0.59
C PRO A 149 -38.57 3.41 1.76
N GLU A 150 -39.00 4.08 2.83
CA GLU A 150 -38.15 4.31 4.00
C GLU A 150 -37.69 2.99 4.64
N LEU A 151 -36.42 2.93 5.03
CA LEU A 151 -35.79 1.72 5.57
C LEU A 151 -36.16 1.49 7.05
N THR A 152 -37.45 1.26 7.33
CA THR A 152 -37.95 0.72 8.61
C THR A 152 -37.43 -0.71 8.82
N PRO A 153 -37.51 -1.29 10.04
CA PRO A 153 -37.15 -2.69 10.26
C PRO A 153 -37.87 -3.66 9.30
N GLU A 154 -39.14 -3.41 8.98
CA GLU A 154 -39.95 -4.23 8.07
C GLU A 154 -39.44 -4.11 6.63
N THR A 155 -39.22 -2.89 6.15
CA THR A 155 -38.66 -2.61 4.82
C THR A 155 -37.26 -3.23 4.70
N LYS A 156 -36.42 -3.09 5.73
CA LYS A 156 -35.07 -3.66 5.75
C LYS A 156 -35.11 -5.18 5.61
N ARG A 157 -35.99 -5.88 6.34
CA ARG A 157 -36.20 -7.33 6.20
C ARG A 157 -36.71 -7.70 4.80
N LYS A 158 -37.77 -7.03 4.33
CA LYS A 158 -38.40 -7.29 3.01
C LYS A 158 -37.40 -7.23 1.86
N TYR A 159 -36.56 -6.19 1.84
CA TYR A 159 -35.57 -5.97 0.78
C TYR A 159 -34.16 -6.39 1.17
N LYS A 160 -34.00 -7.18 2.24
CA LYS A 160 -32.72 -7.75 2.71
C LYS A 160 -31.60 -6.73 2.94
N PHE A 161 -31.92 -5.55 3.47
CA PHE A 161 -30.91 -4.56 3.86
C PHE A 161 -30.18 -4.92 5.15
N ASP A 162 -30.80 -5.72 6.02
CA ASP A 162 -30.26 -6.27 7.27
C ASP A 162 -29.60 -7.65 7.10
N SER A 163 -29.75 -8.25 5.92
CA SER A 163 -29.25 -9.59 5.54
C SER A 163 -28.52 -9.55 4.19
N ARG A 164 -27.85 -8.42 3.89
CA ARG A 164 -27.00 -8.26 2.70
C ARG A 164 -25.96 -9.40 2.67
N PHE A 165 -25.72 -9.98 1.49
CA PHE A 165 -24.95 -11.22 1.23
C PHE A 165 -25.80 -12.50 1.16
N LEU A 166 -26.96 -12.54 1.82
CA LEU A 166 -27.88 -13.69 1.78
C LEU A 166 -28.93 -13.57 0.66
N ASP A 167 -28.63 -12.79 -0.37
CA ASP A 167 -29.56 -12.51 -1.43
C ASP A 167 -28.97 -12.63 -2.82
N ASP A 168 -29.87 -12.93 -3.76
CA ASP A 168 -29.46 -13.25 -5.12
C ASP A 168 -28.87 -12.02 -5.81
N MET A 169 -27.82 -12.27 -6.58
CA MET A 169 -27.20 -11.29 -7.46
C MET A 169 -27.74 -11.48 -8.88
N LEU A 170 -28.38 -10.44 -9.42
CA LEU A 170 -28.82 -10.38 -10.80
C LEU A 170 -27.67 -9.91 -11.68
N ARG A 171 -27.38 -10.63 -12.76
CA ARG A 171 -26.53 -10.10 -13.83
C ARG A 171 -27.32 -9.05 -14.61
N VAL A 172 -26.76 -7.86 -14.77
CA VAL A 172 -27.40 -6.74 -15.48
C VAL A 172 -26.50 -6.20 -16.58
N SER A 173 -27.02 -5.33 -17.45
CA SER A 173 -26.19 -4.56 -18.37
C SER A 173 -25.51 -3.38 -17.65
N TRP A 174 -24.45 -2.84 -18.23
CA TRP A 174 -23.81 -1.63 -17.72
C TRP A 174 -24.78 -0.42 -17.70
N ASP A 175 -25.61 -0.27 -18.73
CA ASP A 175 -26.60 0.82 -18.79
C ASP A 175 -27.62 0.73 -17.66
N THR A 176 -28.07 -0.49 -17.34
CA THR A 176 -28.95 -0.74 -16.20
C THR A 176 -28.23 -0.40 -14.89
N ALA A 177 -26.99 -0.89 -14.70
CA ALA A 177 -26.23 -0.61 -13.49
C ALA A 177 -26.03 0.91 -13.27
N PHE A 178 -25.63 1.64 -14.32
CA PHE A 178 -25.41 3.08 -14.25
C PHE A 178 -26.70 3.87 -14.05
N THR A 179 -27.79 3.49 -14.72
CA THR A 179 -29.10 4.14 -14.56
C THR A 179 -29.60 4.01 -13.12
N TYR A 180 -29.52 2.81 -12.54
CA TYR A 180 -29.95 2.60 -11.16
C TYR A 180 -29.02 3.30 -10.15
N ALA A 181 -27.71 3.33 -10.40
CA ALA A 181 -26.77 4.07 -9.56
C ALA A 181 -27.08 5.58 -9.59
N ALA A 182 -27.32 6.17 -10.76
CA ALA A 182 -27.68 7.57 -10.90
C ALA A 182 -29.03 7.90 -10.23
N LYS A 183 -30.05 7.05 -10.41
CA LYS A 183 -31.34 7.17 -9.71
C LYS A 183 -31.16 7.18 -8.19
N ALA A 184 -30.36 6.24 -7.66
CA ALA A 184 -30.10 6.14 -6.23
C ALA A 184 -29.38 7.39 -5.69
N MET A 185 -28.40 7.91 -6.44
CA MET A 185 -27.72 9.15 -6.09
C MET A 185 -28.67 10.34 -6.03
N ILE A 186 -29.55 10.50 -7.03
CA ILE A 186 -30.56 11.58 -7.02
C ILE A 186 -31.49 11.45 -5.81
N ILE A 187 -32.01 10.24 -5.56
CA ILE A 187 -32.94 9.99 -4.44
C ILE A 187 -32.28 10.31 -3.10
N ILE A 188 -31.07 9.81 -2.86
CA ILE A 188 -30.36 10.01 -1.59
C ILE A 188 -30.00 11.49 -1.42
N ALA A 189 -29.40 12.12 -2.44
CA ALA A 189 -29.00 13.52 -2.35
C ALA A 189 -30.19 14.45 -2.13
N THR A 190 -31.33 14.21 -2.79
CA THR A 190 -32.55 14.99 -2.59
C THR A 190 -33.11 14.76 -1.18
N ARG A 191 -33.21 13.49 -0.73
CA ARG A 191 -33.77 13.13 0.58
C ARG A 191 -33.05 13.79 1.75
N TYR A 192 -31.73 13.92 1.64
CA TYR A 192 -30.88 14.47 2.69
C TYR A 192 -30.47 15.92 2.44
N SER A 193 -31.07 16.64 1.49
CA SER A 193 -30.79 18.07 1.31
C SER A 193 -31.66 18.96 2.20
N GLY A 194 -31.11 20.12 2.54
CA GLY A 194 -31.77 21.16 3.35
C GLY A 194 -32.03 20.75 4.80
N GLU A 195 -32.85 21.54 5.49
CA GLU A 195 -33.15 21.35 6.91
C GLU A 195 -33.93 20.05 7.18
N ALA A 196 -34.78 19.63 6.24
CA ALA A 196 -35.46 18.34 6.34
C ALA A 196 -34.46 17.17 6.35
N GLY A 197 -33.42 17.23 5.53
CA GLY A 197 -32.33 16.25 5.54
C GLY A 197 -31.51 16.29 6.83
N ALA A 198 -31.16 17.49 7.30
CA ALA A 198 -30.45 17.68 8.56
C ALA A 198 -31.24 17.10 9.75
N ARG A 199 -32.55 17.37 9.82
CA ARG A 199 -33.43 16.81 10.86
C ARG A 199 -33.44 15.28 10.84
N ARG A 200 -33.55 14.66 9.66
CA ARG A 200 -33.47 13.20 9.53
C ARG A 200 -32.16 12.64 10.06
N LEU A 201 -31.03 13.29 9.77
CA LEU A 201 -29.72 12.87 10.28
C LEU A 201 -29.65 12.98 11.82
N ARG A 202 -30.24 14.03 12.40
CA ARG A 202 -30.34 14.17 13.87
C ARG A 202 -31.18 13.05 14.48
N GLU A 203 -32.35 12.76 13.91
CA GLU A 203 -33.23 11.66 14.33
C GLU A 203 -32.55 10.29 14.20
N GLN A 204 -31.65 10.13 13.23
CA GLN A 204 -30.83 8.92 13.05
C GLN A 204 -29.62 8.83 13.98
N GLY A 205 -29.39 9.83 14.85
CA GLY A 205 -28.31 9.83 15.84
C GLY A 205 -26.94 10.24 15.29
N TYR A 206 -26.87 10.94 14.15
CA TYR A 206 -25.59 11.48 13.67
C TYR A 206 -25.12 12.65 14.54
N ALA A 207 -23.81 12.72 14.79
CA ALA A 207 -23.20 13.77 15.60
C ALA A 207 -23.41 15.17 14.99
N PRO A 208 -23.62 16.22 15.79
CA PRO A 208 -23.91 17.58 15.31
C PRO A 208 -22.89 18.12 14.31
N GLU A 209 -21.60 17.86 14.52
CA GLU A 209 -20.50 18.31 13.68
C GLU A 209 -20.55 17.65 12.29
N MET A 210 -21.01 16.40 12.21
CA MET A 210 -21.21 15.75 10.91
C MET A 210 -22.33 16.40 10.12
N ILE A 211 -23.38 16.84 10.81
CA ILE A 211 -24.55 17.50 10.21
C ILE A 211 -24.21 18.93 9.80
N GLU A 212 -23.47 19.67 10.62
CA GLU A 212 -22.93 20.99 10.26
C GLU A 212 -22.10 20.91 8.98
N MET A 213 -21.20 19.92 8.89
CA MET A 213 -20.36 19.72 7.71
C MET A 213 -21.13 19.25 6.48
N MET A 214 -22.43 18.94 6.59
CA MET A 214 -23.32 18.70 5.45
C MET A 214 -23.53 20.00 4.68
N LYS A 215 -23.47 21.17 5.33
CA LYS A 215 -23.68 22.49 4.71
C LYS A 215 -24.96 22.55 3.87
N GLY A 216 -26.02 21.87 4.33
CA GLY A 216 -27.31 21.78 3.65
C GLY A 216 -27.35 20.83 2.44
N ALA A 217 -26.24 20.22 2.01
CA ALA A 217 -26.15 19.41 0.81
C ALA A 217 -26.25 17.90 1.08
N GLY A 218 -27.28 17.23 0.56
CA GLY A 218 -27.44 15.78 0.74
C GLY A 218 -26.36 14.96 0.02
N THR A 219 -25.67 15.53 -0.97
CA THR A 219 -24.50 14.90 -1.63
C THR A 219 -23.35 14.65 -0.65
N ARG A 220 -23.29 15.39 0.47
CA ARG A 220 -22.31 15.20 1.55
C ARG A 220 -22.55 13.93 2.37
N CYS A 221 -23.68 13.26 2.18
CA CYS A 221 -23.95 11.93 2.72
C CYS A 221 -23.22 10.82 1.93
N PHE A 222 -22.74 11.11 0.71
CA PHE A 222 -21.91 10.17 -0.04
C PHE A 222 -20.49 10.13 0.49
N LYS A 223 -20.05 8.93 0.87
CA LYS A 223 -18.68 8.64 1.29
C LYS A 223 -18.03 7.78 0.22
N HIS A 224 -17.16 8.38 -0.58
CA HIS A 224 -16.42 7.65 -1.61
C HIS A 224 -14.99 7.39 -1.13
N ARG A 225 -14.56 6.15 -1.36
CA ARG A 225 -13.22 5.67 -1.04
C ARG A 225 -12.77 4.73 -2.13
N ALA A 226 -11.53 4.88 -2.60
CA ALA A 226 -10.92 3.87 -3.46
C ALA A 226 -10.42 2.71 -2.58
N GLY A 227 -10.70 1.49 -3.01
CA GLY A 227 -9.99 0.32 -2.51
C GLY A 227 -8.51 0.42 -2.89
N MET A 228 -7.63 -0.12 -2.06
CA MET A 228 -6.19 0.03 -2.26
C MET A 228 -5.62 -0.44 -3.62
N PRO A 229 -6.08 -1.55 -4.24
CA PRO A 229 -5.47 -2.03 -5.48
C PRO A 229 -5.70 -1.13 -6.71
N VAL A 230 -6.49 -0.06 -6.59
CA VAL A 230 -6.74 0.92 -7.67
C VAL A 230 -6.58 2.37 -7.21
N LEU A 231 -5.84 2.59 -6.12
CA LEU A 231 -5.61 3.91 -5.51
C LEU A 231 -5.04 4.95 -6.50
N GLY A 232 -4.18 4.53 -7.43
CA GLY A 232 -3.55 5.44 -8.38
C GLY A 232 -4.57 6.21 -9.22
N ILE A 233 -5.30 5.52 -10.10
CA ILE A 233 -6.23 6.17 -11.04
C ILE A 233 -7.57 6.47 -10.37
N ILE A 234 -8.19 5.48 -9.72
CA ILE A 234 -9.53 5.66 -9.12
C ILE A 234 -9.45 6.50 -7.85
N GLY A 235 -8.41 6.31 -7.03
CA GLY A 235 -8.23 7.09 -5.80
C GLY A 235 -7.88 8.55 -6.06
N LYS A 236 -6.82 8.83 -6.83
CA LYS A 236 -6.35 10.22 -7.04
C LYS A 236 -7.22 11.01 -8.01
N MET A 237 -7.70 10.39 -9.09
CA MET A 237 -8.45 11.10 -10.15
C MET A 237 -9.96 10.79 -10.09
N GLY A 238 -10.33 9.52 -9.98
CA GLY A 238 -11.73 9.07 -10.02
C GLY A 238 -12.58 9.66 -8.89
N ASN A 239 -12.18 9.46 -7.64
CA ASN A 239 -12.91 9.97 -6.48
C ASN A 239 -12.90 11.49 -6.40
N THR A 240 -11.79 12.14 -6.79
CA THR A 240 -11.72 13.59 -6.85
C THR A 240 -12.72 14.14 -7.86
N ARG A 241 -12.79 13.57 -9.07
CA ARG A 241 -13.78 13.95 -10.08
C ARG A 241 -15.22 13.62 -9.67
N MET A 242 -15.42 12.49 -9.00
CA MET A 242 -16.74 12.09 -8.51
C MET A 242 -17.23 13.03 -7.39
N ASN A 243 -16.40 13.26 -6.37
CA ASN A 243 -16.74 14.09 -5.22
C ASN A 243 -16.78 15.57 -5.56
N GLY A 244 -15.71 16.11 -6.14
CA GLY A 244 -15.58 17.54 -6.43
C GLY A 244 -16.25 17.99 -7.74
N GLY A 245 -16.53 17.07 -8.66
CA GLY A 245 -17.20 17.37 -9.93
C GLY A 245 -18.67 16.92 -9.94
N ILE A 246 -18.89 15.62 -10.14
CA ILE A 246 -20.24 15.06 -10.39
C ILE A 246 -21.20 15.35 -9.23
N ASN A 247 -20.77 15.11 -7.99
CA ASN A 247 -21.61 15.35 -6.82
C ASN A 247 -21.85 16.84 -6.56
N ALA A 248 -20.91 17.72 -6.89
CA ALA A 248 -21.12 19.17 -6.79
C ALA A 248 -22.14 19.66 -7.84
N LEU A 249 -22.09 19.12 -9.06
CA LEU A 249 -23.10 19.40 -10.09
C LEU A 249 -24.49 18.90 -9.69
N LEU A 250 -24.58 17.69 -9.14
CA LEU A 250 -25.82 17.13 -8.61
C LEU A 250 -26.40 18.03 -7.51
N ASP A 251 -25.55 18.51 -6.60
CA ASP A 251 -25.96 19.39 -5.52
C ASP A 251 -26.46 20.75 -6.02
N SER A 252 -25.77 21.38 -6.97
CA SER A 252 -26.23 22.60 -7.63
C SER A 252 -27.58 22.37 -8.32
N TRP A 253 -27.78 21.22 -8.97
CA TRP A 253 -29.06 20.88 -9.59
C TRP A 253 -30.20 20.67 -8.58
N ILE A 254 -29.94 20.05 -7.43
CA ILE A 254 -30.95 19.80 -6.37
C ILE A 254 -31.27 21.07 -5.60
N ARG A 255 -30.24 21.74 -5.06
CA ARG A 255 -30.40 22.90 -4.18
C ARG A 255 -30.52 24.23 -4.92
N LYS A 256 -30.29 24.25 -6.23
CA LYS A 256 -30.31 25.45 -7.09
C LYS A 256 -29.34 26.53 -6.60
N VAL A 257 -28.17 26.11 -6.11
CA VAL A 257 -27.12 27.00 -5.61
C VAL A 257 -26.07 27.28 -6.68
N SER A 258 -25.37 28.40 -6.52
CA SER A 258 -24.26 28.81 -7.38
C SER A 258 -23.04 27.88 -7.21
N PRO A 259 -22.10 27.84 -8.18
CA PRO A 259 -20.93 26.97 -8.12
C PRO A 259 -20.06 27.12 -6.86
N ASP A 260 -19.95 28.33 -6.31
CA ASP A 260 -19.21 28.63 -5.07
C ASP A 260 -19.88 28.09 -3.80
N GLN A 261 -21.19 27.83 -3.85
CA GLN A 261 -21.99 27.30 -2.75
C GLN A 261 -22.24 25.79 -2.87
N ALA A 262 -22.01 25.21 -4.05
CA ALA A 262 -22.18 23.79 -4.33
C ALA A 262 -21.25 22.94 -3.47
N GLN A 263 -21.75 21.80 -3.00
CA GLN A 263 -21.02 20.89 -2.14
C GLN A 263 -20.92 19.51 -2.80
N GLY A 264 -19.70 18.99 -2.83
CA GLY A 264 -19.40 17.66 -3.33
C GLY A 264 -19.67 16.53 -2.33
N GLY A 265 -19.35 15.31 -2.75
CA GLY A 265 -19.28 14.16 -1.83
C GLY A 265 -18.09 14.27 -0.85
N ARG A 266 -18.08 13.44 0.19
CA ARG A 266 -16.95 13.40 1.14
C ARG A 266 -15.93 12.34 0.74
N TYR A 267 -14.66 12.73 0.83
CA TYR A 267 -13.53 11.80 0.75
C TYR A 267 -13.30 11.16 2.11
N TRP A 268 -13.02 9.86 2.14
CA TRP A 268 -12.69 9.14 3.37
C TRP A 268 -11.16 8.96 3.49
N SER A 269 -10.59 9.32 4.65
CA SER A 269 -9.17 9.13 4.90
C SER A 269 -8.80 7.65 4.90
N ASN A 270 -7.76 7.30 4.16
CA ASN A 270 -7.25 5.94 4.07
C ASN A 270 -6.12 5.69 5.07
N TYR A 271 -5.16 6.62 5.10
CA TYR A 271 -3.91 6.47 5.81
C TYR A 271 -4.11 6.40 7.34
N THR A 272 -4.96 7.29 7.89
CA THR A 272 -5.33 7.24 9.31
C THR A 272 -6.23 6.06 9.64
N TRP A 273 -7.16 5.68 8.76
CA TRP A 273 -8.12 4.60 9.03
C TRP A 273 -7.45 3.23 9.12
N HIS A 274 -6.38 3.00 8.37
CA HIS A 274 -5.61 1.77 8.48
C HIS A 274 -4.68 1.71 9.69
N GLY A 275 -4.43 2.85 10.34
CA GLY A 275 -3.34 2.97 11.30
C GLY A 275 -1.96 3.05 10.64
N ASP A 276 -1.89 3.21 9.31
CA ASP A 276 -0.62 3.34 8.57
C ASP A 276 0.00 4.73 8.75
N GLN A 277 -0.82 5.77 8.94
CA GLN A 277 -0.31 7.10 9.26
C GLN A 277 0.31 7.08 10.65
N ASN A 278 1.62 7.31 10.72
CA ASN A 278 2.28 7.62 11.97
C ASN A 278 1.76 8.98 12.50
N PRO A 279 0.99 9.02 13.60
CA PRO A 279 0.44 10.27 14.13
C PRO A 279 1.54 11.18 14.70
N SER A 280 2.72 10.66 15.04
CA SER A 280 3.81 11.49 15.55
C SER A 280 4.45 12.35 14.46
N GLN A 281 4.49 11.88 13.20
CA GLN A 281 5.14 12.60 12.11
C GLN A 281 4.59 14.03 11.92
N PRO A 282 3.27 14.25 11.83
CA PRO A 282 2.72 15.60 11.80
C PRO A 282 3.06 16.43 13.05
N PHE A 283 3.17 15.82 14.24
CA PHE A 283 3.44 16.56 15.48
C PHE A 283 4.84 17.17 15.52
N TRP A 284 5.88 16.46 15.05
CA TRP A 284 7.25 16.98 15.13
C TRP A 284 7.72 17.64 13.82
N SER A 285 7.33 17.12 12.65
CA SER A 285 7.81 17.65 11.36
C SER A 285 6.78 18.45 10.57
N GLY A 286 5.50 18.48 10.99
CA GLY A 286 4.44 19.20 10.28
C GLY A 286 4.07 18.61 8.91
N VAL A 287 4.53 17.40 8.58
CA VAL A 287 4.21 16.71 7.32
C VAL A 287 3.43 15.42 7.60
N GLN A 288 2.59 14.99 6.65
CA GLN A 288 1.78 13.78 6.79
C GLN A 288 2.63 12.52 7.02
N GLY A 289 3.78 12.45 6.35
CA GLY A 289 4.69 11.32 6.30
C GLY A 289 5.99 11.73 5.60
N SER A 290 7.12 11.22 6.05
CA SER A 290 8.41 11.36 5.36
C SER A 290 9.19 10.07 5.62
N ASP A 291 9.66 9.44 4.55
CA ASP A 291 10.40 8.18 4.60
C ASP A 291 11.55 8.25 3.60
N ILE A 292 12.59 7.46 3.85
CA ILE A 292 13.70 7.26 2.92
C ILE A 292 13.37 6.12 1.94
N ASP A 293 14.04 6.13 0.78
CA ASP A 293 14.04 4.94 -0.07
C ASP A 293 14.80 3.80 0.65
N LEU A 294 14.31 2.56 0.55
CA LEU A 294 14.93 1.43 1.26
C LEU A 294 16.35 1.14 0.75
N SER A 295 16.70 1.58 -0.46
CA SER A 295 18.05 1.47 -0.99
C SER A 295 19.09 2.28 -0.21
N ASP A 296 18.68 3.26 0.59
CA ASP A 296 19.57 4.04 1.47
C ASP A 296 20.07 3.22 2.66
N MET A 297 19.43 2.09 3.00
CA MET A 297 19.88 1.19 4.06
C MET A 297 21.32 0.69 3.85
N ARG A 298 21.78 0.64 2.58
CA ARG A 298 23.15 0.23 2.22
C ARG A 298 24.22 1.15 2.78
N PHE A 299 23.85 2.39 3.11
CA PHE A 299 24.76 3.39 3.67
C PHE A 299 24.73 3.42 5.20
N SER A 300 23.82 2.67 5.84
CA SER A 300 23.75 2.57 7.29
C SER A 300 24.82 1.65 7.87
N LYS A 301 25.41 2.03 9.01
CA LYS A 301 26.32 1.17 9.81
C LYS A 301 25.60 0.43 10.96
N LEU A 302 24.43 0.92 11.32
CA LEU A 302 23.52 0.29 12.28
C LEU A 302 22.11 0.37 11.69
N ASN A 303 21.42 -0.76 11.64
CA ASN A 303 20.02 -0.86 11.24
C ASN A 303 19.19 -1.42 12.39
N THR A 304 18.25 -0.63 12.90
CA THR A 304 17.28 -1.06 13.91
C THR A 304 15.95 -1.37 13.23
N SER A 305 15.56 -2.63 13.21
CA SER A 305 14.25 -3.08 12.71
C SER A 305 13.27 -3.17 13.88
N TRP A 306 12.47 -2.12 14.09
CA TRP A 306 11.49 -2.04 15.17
C TRP A 306 10.08 -2.35 14.66
N GLY A 307 9.45 -3.42 15.19
CA GLY A 307 8.08 -3.81 14.80
C GLY A 307 7.95 -4.13 13.31
N LYS A 308 9.07 -4.43 12.64
CA LYS A 308 9.16 -4.51 11.18
C LYS A 308 9.68 -5.86 10.74
N ASN A 309 8.84 -6.57 9.99
CA ASN A 309 9.21 -7.79 9.30
C ASN A 309 9.52 -7.49 7.82
N PHE A 310 10.79 -7.23 7.51
CA PHE A 310 11.24 -6.91 6.16
C PHE A 310 11.10 -8.08 5.19
N VAL A 311 11.36 -9.30 5.66
CA VAL A 311 11.36 -10.49 4.80
C VAL A 311 9.97 -10.78 4.25
N GLU A 312 8.92 -10.67 5.07
CA GLU A 312 7.56 -11.02 4.64
C GLU A 312 6.74 -9.83 4.13
N ASN A 313 6.88 -8.66 4.74
CA ASN A 313 6.08 -7.47 4.41
C ASN A 313 6.76 -6.57 3.38
N LYS A 314 8.06 -6.76 3.13
CA LYS A 314 8.84 -6.00 2.14
C LYS A 314 9.70 -6.90 1.24
N MET A 315 9.20 -8.09 0.86
CA MET A 315 9.98 -9.13 0.14
C MET A 315 10.85 -8.59 -1.03
N PRO A 316 10.33 -7.77 -1.95
CA PRO A 316 11.12 -7.25 -3.09
C PRO A 316 12.25 -6.30 -2.70
N GLU A 317 12.24 -5.78 -1.47
CA GLU A 317 13.18 -4.78 -0.94
C GLU A 317 14.09 -5.37 0.14
N ALA A 318 13.81 -6.60 0.59
CA ALA A 318 14.53 -7.22 1.69
C ALA A 318 16.03 -7.38 1.39
N HIS A 319 16.41 -7.41 0.12
CA HIS A 319 17.82 -7.44 -0.29
C HIS A 319 18.59 -6.19 0.15
N TRP A 320 17.98 -5.01 0.27
CA TRP A 320 18.68 -3.82 0.76
C TRP A 320 19.21 -3.98 2.18
N LYS A 321 18.45 -4.68 3.03
CA LYS A 321 18.90 -5.06 4.37
C LYS A 321 20.04 -6.10 4.31
N LEU A 322 19.96 -7.08 3.43
CA LEU A 322 21.04 -8.06 3.28
C LEU A 322 22.33 -7.38 2.79
N GLU A 323 22.19 -6.47 1.84
CA GLU A 323 23.27 -5.65 1.30
C GLU A 323 23.90 -4.72 2.33
N CYS A 324 23.17 -4.27 3.36
CA CYS A 324 23.78 -3.51 4.45
C CYS A 324 24.58 -4.42 5.39
N ILE A 325 24.11 -5.63 5.67
CA ILE A 325 24.87 -6.66 6.42
C ILE A 325 26.18 -6.99 5.71
N GLU A 326 26.14 -7.22 4.40
CA GLU A 326 27.34 -7.49 3.57
C GLU A 326 28.34 -6.33 3.60
N ARG A 327 27.86 -5.10 3.84
CA ARG A 327 28.69 -3.89 4.01
C ARG A 327 29.14 -3.64 5.45
N GLY A 328 28.93 -4.62 6.34
CA GLY A 328 29.34 -4.59 7.75
C GLY A 328 28.42 -3.81 8.66
N ALA A 329 27.16 -3.56 8.26
CA ALA A 329 26.18 -2.95 9.15
C ALA A 329 25.76 -3.94 10.25
N ARG A 330 25.67 -3.45 11.48
CA ARG A 330 25.04 -4.20 12.59
C ARG A 330 23.53 -4.11 12.49
N VAL A 331 22.83 -5.20 12.75
CA VAL A 331 21.38 -5.32 12.68
C VAL A 331 20.82 -5.69 14.04
N VAL A 332 19.92 -4.84 14.54
CA VAL A 332 19.15 -5.08 15.77
C VAL A 332 17.69 -5.24 15.40
N VAL A 333 17.05 -6.31 15.84
CA VAL A 333 15.62 -6.57 15.60
C VAL A 333 14.87 -6.52 16.91
N ILE A 334 13.91 -5.59 17.00
CA ILE A 334 13.12 -5.28 18.20
C ILE A 334 11.68 -5.69 17.92
N THR A 335 11.34 -6.93 18.27
CA THR A 335 10.00 -7.52 18.07
C THR A 335 9.66 -8.52 19.17
N PRO A 336 8.39 -8.61 19.64
CA PRO A 336 7.97 -9.60 20.62
C PRO A 336 8.24 -11.04 20.20
N GLU A 337 8.03 -11.32 18.91
CA GLU A 337 8.23 -12.63 18.30
C GLU A 337 9.58 -12.75 17.56
N TYR A 338 10.11 -13.97 17.47
CA TYR A 338 11.25 -14.29 16.61
C TYR A 338 10.79 -14.43 15.16
N ASN A 339 10.69 -13.32 14.44
CA ASN A 339 10.23 -13.30 13.06
C ASN A 339 11.37 -13.59 12.06
N PRO A 340 11.07 -13.81 10.76
CA PRO A 340 12.09 -14.10 9.75
C PRO A 340 13.17 -13.02 9.58
N THR A 341 12.87 -11.79 10.01
CA THR A 341 13.83 -10.68 9.98
C THR A 341 14.89 -10.80 11.09
N ALA A 342 14.56 -11.46 12.21
CA ALA A 342 15.45 -11.72 13.34
C ALA A 342 16.51 -12.80 13.06
N TYR A 343 16.27 -13.71 12.11
CA TYR A 343 17.19 -14.82 11.78
C TYR A 343 18.61 -14.36 11.37
N ARG A 344 18.74 -13.18 10.76
CA ARG A 344 20.04 -12.56 10.40
C ARG A 344 20.34 -11.28 11.19
N ALA A 345 19.80 -11.16 12.40
CA ALA A 345 20.13 -10.05 13.28
C ALA A 345 21.37 -10.39 14.12
N ASP A 346 22.19 -9.39 14.43
CA ASP A 346 23.23 -9.52 15.45
C ASP A 346 22.60 -9.60 16.84
N TYR A 347 21.52 -8.83 17.05
CA TYR A 347 20.75 -8.82 18.29
C TYR A 347 19.26 -8.94 18.00
N TRP A 348 18.59 -9.87 18.68
CA TRP A 348 17.15 -9.89 18.80
C TRP A 348 16.75 -9.48 20.21
N MET A 349 15.94 -8.43 20.31
CA MET A 349 15.46 -7.85 21.56
C MET A 349 13.95 -8.08 21.68
N PRO A 350 13.52 -9.18 22.33
CA PRO A 350 12.11 -9.40 22.62
C PRO A 350 11.63 -8.43 23.70
N LEU A 351 10.42 -7.93 23.52
CA LEU A 351 9.77 -7.04 24.47
C LEU A 351 8.28 -7.36 24.60
N ARG A 352 7.64 -6.85 25.65
CA ARG A 352 6.19 -6.93 25.75
C ARG A 352 5.56 -5.98 24.72
N PRO A 353 4.49 -6.38 24.00
CA PRO A 353 3.79 -5.47 23.09
C PRO A 353 3.42 -4.16 23.80
N GLN A 354 3.59 -3.02 23.10
CA GLN A 354 3.32 -1.66 23.61
C GLN A 354 4.28 -1.16 24.70
N SER A 355 5.39 -1.86 24.97
CA SER A 355 6.43 -1.39 25.91
C SER A 355 7.65 -0.76 25.25
N ASP A 356 7.65 -0.66 23.93
CA ASP A 356 8.74 -0.11 23.11
C ASP A 356 9.09 1.33 23.52
N GLY A 357 8.09 2.13 23.90
CA GLY A 357 8.31 3.50 24.37
C GLY A 357 9.23 3.56 25.59
N ALA A 358 9.12 2.61 26.52
CA ALA A 358 10.00 2.55 27.69
C ALA A 358 11.45 2.21 27.31
N LEU A 359 11.64 1.33 26.33
CA LEU A 359 12.97 0.99 25.80
C LEU A 359 13.68 2.22 25.24
N PHE A 360 13.01 2.97 24.36
CA PHE A 360 13.61 4.15 23.74
C PHE A 360 13.78 5.32 24.71
N MET A 361 12.87 5.51 25.67
CA MET A 361 13.07 6.50 26.75
C MET A 361 14.29 6.17 27.61
N GLY A 362 14.53 4.89 27.92
CA GLY A 362 15.73 4.44 28.61
C GLY A 362 17.01 4.70 27.80
N ALA A 363 17.00 4.39 26.51
CA ALA A 363 18.13 4.69 25.62
C ALA A 363 18.42 6.19 25.51
N MET A 364 17.38 7.02 25.36
CA MET A 364 17.51 8.48 25.32
C MET A 364 18.11 9.03 26.61
N LYS A 365 17.72 8.50 27.78
CA LYS A 365 18.31 8.89 29.06
C LYS A 365 19.83 8.66 29.07
N ILE A 366 20.29 7.47 28.65
CA ILE A 366 21.72 7.14 28.62
C ILE A 366 22.46 8.09 27.67
N ILE A 367 21.91 8.33 26.47
CA ILE A 367 22.51 9.25 25.48
C ILE A 367 22.67 10.66 26.04
N ILE A 368 21.71 11.14 26.83
CA ILE A 368 21.76 12.47 27.44
C ILE A 368 22.73 12.49 28.63
N ASP A 369 22.60 11.54 29.56
CA ASP A 369 23.42 11.45 30.77
C ASP A 369 24.92 11.28 30.44
N GLU A 370 25.25 10.52 29.40
CA GLU A 370 26.62 10.28 28.93
C GLU A 370 27.09 11.29 27.88
N ASN A 371 26.29 12.34 27.61
CA ASN A 371 26.62 13.42 26.68
C ASN A 371 27.00 12.94 25.26
N MET A 372 26.28 11.93 24.76
CA MET A 372 26.49 11.30 23.45
C MET A 372 25.66 11.92 22.31
N HIS A 373 24.88 12.96 22.60
CA HIS A 373 24.01 13.62 21.63
C HIS A 373 24.74 14.74 20.88
N ASP A 374 24.31 14.99 19.65
CA ASP A 374 24.82 16.10 18.84
C ASP A 374 24.11 17.41 19.25
N VAL A 375 24.75 18.17 20.13
CA VAL A 375 24.23 19.44 20.66
C VAL A 375 23.98 20.46 19.56
N ASP A 376 24.86 20.53 18.56
CA ASP A 376 24.74 21.51 17.47
C ASP A 376 23.56 21.17 16.58
N PHE A 377 23.36 19.88 16.28
CA PHE A 377 22.16 19.42 15.59
C PHE A 377 20.88 19.77 16.37
N LEU A 378 20.85 19.53 17.69
CA LEU A 378 19.68 19.84 18.52
C LEU A 378 19.35 21.33 18.52
N LYS A 379 20.35 22.20 18.69
CA LYS A 379 20.17 23.65 18.63
C LYS A 379 19.63 24.12 17.27
N GLN A 380 20.06 23.47 16.19
CA GLN A 380 19.75 23.92 14.83
C GLN A 380 18.41 23.40 14.29
N PHE A 381 18.09 22.13 14.54
CA PHE A 381 17.01 21.42 13.85
C PHE A 381 15.86 20.99 14.75
N THR A 382 15.91 21.32 16.05
CA THR A 382 14.85 20.99 17.02
C THR A 382 14.35 22.22 17.76
N ASP A 383 13.31 22.02 18.56
CA ASP A 383 12.73 23.01 19.48
C ASP A 383 13.44 23.06 20.84
N ALA A 384 14.51 22.30 21.06
CA ALA A 384 15.28 22.28 22.30
C ALA A 384 15.71 23.66 22.86
N PRO A 385 16.11 24.67 22.04
CA PRO A 385 16.53 25.97 22.58
C PRO A 385 15.37 26.94 22.86
N ILE A 386 14.12 26.55 22.60
CA ILE A 386 12.95 27.41 22.80
C ILE A 386 12.62 27.54 24.30
N LEU A 387 12.38 28.76 24.75
CA LEU A 387 12.03 29.04 26.15
C LEU A 387 10.57 28.65 26.44
N ILE A 388 10.39 27.93 27.54
CA ILE A 388 9.08 27.52 28.08
C ILE A 388 8.85 28.23 29.40
N ARG A 389 7.65 28.81 29.55
CA ARG A 389 7.18 29.41 30.79
C ARG A 389 6.88 28.36 31.84
N THR A 390 7.45 28.48 33.04
CA THR A 390 7.25 27.50 34.12
C THR A 390 5.86 27.57 34.77
N ASP A 391 5.15 28.68 34.61
CA ASP A 391 3.81 28.90 35.17
C ASP A 391 2.68 28.39 34.25
N THR A 392 2.85 28.48 32.92
CA THR A 392 1.84 28.05 31.94
C THR A 392 2.19 26.76 31.19
N LEU A 393 3.46 26.35 31.24
CA LEU A 393 4.02 25.25 30.45
C LEU A 393 3.83 25.45 28.92
N GLN A 394 3.71 26.70 28.49
CA GLN A 394 3.65 27.10 27.08
C GLN A 394 4.97 27.76 26.67
N TYR A 395 5.20 27.87 25.35
CA TYR A 395 6.29 28.70 24.85
C TYR A 395 6.17 30.14 25.36
N LEU A 396 7.31 30.76 25.67
CA LEU A 396 7.35 32.18 25.99
C LEU A 396 7.02 32.97 24.73
N ASP A 397 5.82 33.54 24.66
CA ASP A 397 5.38 34.36 23.55
C ASP A 397 6.03 35.76 23.67
N PRO A 398 6.63 36.31 22.60
CA PRO A 398 7.18 37.66 22.61
C PRO A 398 6.19 38.75 23.07
N ARG A 399 4.88 38.57 22.83
CA ARG A 399 3.83 39.51 23.27
C ARG A 399 3.74 39.64 24.79
N ASP A 400 4.20 38.63 25.53
CA ASP A 400 4.15 38.63 27.00
C ASP A 400 5.22 39.55 27.62
N VAL A 401 6.31 39.82 26.90
CA VAL A 401 7.52 40.48 27.44
C VAL A 401 8.02 41.66 26.62
N VAL A 402 7.58 41.79 25.37
CA VAL A 402 7.90 42.93 24.50
C VAL A 402 6.63 43.76 24.26
N PRO A 403 6.54 44.98 24.81
CA PRO A 403 5.41 45.87 24.57
C PRO A 403 5.18 46.11 23.07
N ASP A 404 3.91 46.09 22.66
CA ASP A 404 3.47 46.34 21.27
C ASP A 404 4.13 45.44 20.21
N TYR A 405 4.58 44.23 20.58
CA TYR A 405 5.22 43.30 19.66
C TYR A 405 4.34 43.01 18.44
N LYS A 406 4.94 43.12 17.25
CA LYS A 406 4.33 42.76 15.97
C LYS A 406 5.11 41.61 15.35
N PHE A 407 4.39 40.57 14.95
CA PHE A 407 4.97 39.49 14.16
C PHE A 407 5.50 40.02 12.83
N PRO A 408 6.65 39.50 12.35
CA PRO A 408 7.13 39.80 11.01
C PRO A 408 6.14 39.38 9.93
N ASP A 409 6.21 40.04 8.77
CA ASP A 409 5.44 39.63 7.61
C ASP A 409 6.03 38.34 6.99
N PHE A 410 5.33 37.22 7.21
CA PHE A 410 5.73 35.92 6.67
C PHE A 410 5.36 35.74 5.19
N SER A 411 4.62 36.65 4.54
CA SER A 411 4.10 36.48 3.17
C SER A 411 5.20 36.17 2.14
N LYS A 412 6.43 36.63 2.37
CA LYS A 412 7.59 36.39 1.51
C LYS A 412 8.55 35.30 2.02
N SER A 413 8.34 34.80 3.23
CA SER A 413 9.13 33.73 3.85
C SER A 413 8.80 32.34 3.30
N TYR A 414 9.56 31.32 3.69
CA TYR A 414 9.25 29.93 3.35
C TYR A 414 7.91 29.51 3.99
N SER A 415 7.63 29.94 5.22
CA SER A 415 6.41 29.64 5.97
C SER A 415 5.18 30.20 5.26
N GLY A 416 5.27 31.43 4.74
CA GLY A 416 4.15 32.03 3.99
C GLY A 416 4.00 31.47 2.57
N ARG A 417 5.11 31.24 1.84
CA ARG A 417 5.05 30.81 0.43
C ARG A 417 4.83 29.32 0.24
N ILE A 418 5.53 28.50 1.02
CA ILE A 418 5.57 27.04 0.86
C ILE A 418 4.63 26.36 1.85
N GLN A 419 4.66 26.77 3.13
CA GLN A 419 3.77 26.20 4.15
C GLN A 419 2.39 26.89 4.21
N ALA A 420 2.19 27.95 3.41
CA ALA A 420 0.94 28.70 3.31
C ALA A 420 0.41 29.24 4.66
N LEU A 421 1.32 29.59 5.58
CA LEU A 421 0.99 30.15 6.88
C LEU A 421 0.32 31.53 6.73
N LYS A 422 -0.90 31.68 7.24
CA LYS A 422 -1.68 32.92 7.13
C LYS A 422 -1.51 33.80 8.37
N PRO A 423 -1.70 35.13 8.28
CA PRO A 423 -1.60 36.03 9.44
C PRO A 423 -2.47 35.61 10.63
N GLN A 424 -3.70 35.16 10.38
CA GLN A 424 -4.60 34.65 11.42
C GLN A 424 -4.06 33.39 12.14
N ASP A 425 -3.29 32.57 11.43
CA ASP A 425 -2.67 31.37 12.01
C ASP A 425 -1.47 31.76 12.88
N VAL A 426 -0.68 32.74 12.44
CA VAL A 426 0.42 33.32 13.23
C VAL A 426 -0.12 33.91 14.53
N GLU A 427 -1.19 34.72 14.44
CA GLU A 427 -1.79 35.35 15.62
C GLU A 427 -2.32 34.33 16.63
N ARG A 428 -2.90 33.22 16.13
CA ARG A 428 -3.42 32.11 16.93
C ARG A 428 -2.31 31.25 17.55
N LEU A 429 -1.25 30.97 16.79
CA LEU A 429 -0.14 30.10 17.23
C LEU A 429 0.83 30.81 18.17
N GLY A 430 0.93 32.13 18.06
CA GLY A 430 1.85 32.93 18.85
C GLY A 430 3.30 32.83 18.39
N GLY A 431 4.19 33.45 19.16
CA GLY A 431 5.63 33.46 18.91
C GLY A 431 6.41 32.56 19.84
N MET A 432 7.73 32.59 19.68
CA MET A 432 8.67 31.90 20.54
C MET A 432 9.86 32.82 20.85
N MET A 433 10.43 32.63 22.04
CA MET A 433 11.64 33.31 22.47
C MET A 433 12.75 32.26 22.66
N VAL A 434 13.99 32.66 22.41
CA VAL A 434 15.18 31.83 22.71
C VAL A 434 16.14 32.61 23.59
N TRP A 435 17.05 31.92 24.27
CA TRP A 435 18.14 32.57 25.01
C TRP A 435 19.35 32.82 24.11
N ASP A 436 19.68 34.08 23.88
CA ASP A 436 20.88 34.49 23.13
C ASP A 436 22.07 34.59 24.09
N LEU A 437 23.06 33.72 23.91
CA LEU A 437 24.24 33.64 24.79
C LEU A 437 25.15 34.87 24.67
N ASN A 438 25.22 35.49 23.50
CA ASN A 438 26.06 36.67 23.27
C ASN A 438 25.45 37.91 23.92
N LYS A 439 24.13 38.07 23.78
CA LYS A 439 23.39 39.19 24.38
C LYS A 439 23.02 38.95 25.84
N LYS A 440 23.11 37.71 26.32
CA LYS A 440 22.70 37.27 27.66
C LYS A 440 21.26 37.69 28.00
N GLN A 441 20.36 37.56 27.04
CA GLN A 441 18.95 37.90 27.20
C GLN A 441 18.05 37.01 26.31
N ALA A 442 16.77 36.94 26.67
CA ALA A 442 15.77 36.33 25.80
C ALA A 442 15.51 37.23 24.58
N VAL A 443 15.51 36.65 23.38
CA VAL A 443 15.23 37.38 22.14
C VAL A 443 14.09 36.72 21.36
N PRO A 444 13.22 37.51 20.70
CA PRO A 444 12.18 36.97 19.84
C PRO A 444 12.81 36.44 18.57
N LEU A 445 12.58 35.16 18.28
CA LEU A 445 12.92 34.53 17.00
C LEU A 445 11.71 33.79 16.47
N HIS A 446 11.56 33.74 15.15
CA HIS A 446 10.60 32.84 14.54
C HIS A 446 11.26 31.51 14.16
N ARG A 447 10.43 30.46 13.98
CA ARG A 447 10.88 29.08 13.74
C ARG A 447 11.98 28.95 12.69
N GLU A 448 11.91 29.71 11.60
CA GLU A 448 12.91 29.67 10.53
C GLU A 448 14.27 30.26 10.90
N GLN A 449 14.30 31.17 11.88
CA GLN A 449 15.53 31.84 12.31
C GLN A 449 16.26 31.09 13.41
N VAL A 450 15.58 30.25 14.20
CA VAL A 450 16.18 29.60 15.38
C VAL A 450 17.45 28.86 14.99
N GLY A 451 17.38 27.99 13.98
CA GLY A 451 18.57 27.24 13.55
C GLY A 451 19.68 28.12 12.99
N TRP A 452 19.33 29.15 12.20
CA TRP A 452 20.30 30.09 11.64
C TRP A 452 20.94 30.97 12.71
N HIS A 453 20.20 31.30 13.76
CA HIS A 453 20.71 32.06 14.89
C HIS A 453 21.82 31.27 15.59
N TYR A 454 21.55 30.02 15.97
CA TYR A 454 22.53 29.18 16.66
C TYR A 454 23.69 28.69 15.79
N MET A 455 23.56 28.67 14.45
CA MET A 455 24.73 28.49 13.58
C MET A 455 25.70 29.69 13.63
N ASN A 456 25.17 30.90 13.80
CA ASN A 456 25.94 32.14 13.72
C ASN A 456 26.37 32.68 15.08
N SER A 457 25.66 32.33 16.16
CA SER A 457 25.92 32.85 17.50
C SER A 457 26.95 32.06 18.31
N GLY A 458 27.46 30.94 17.79
CA GLY A 458 28.35 30.01 18.51
C GLY A 458 27.59 29.20 19.55
#